data_AF-A0A7C1F7Y2-F1
#
_entry.id   AF-A0A7C1F7Y2-F1
#
_cell.length_a   1.000
_cell.length_b   1.000
_cell.length_c   1.000
_cell.angle_alpha   90.00
_cell.angle_beta   90.00
_cell.angle_gamma   90.00
#
_symmetry.space_group_name_H-M   'P 1'
#
loop_
_entity.id
_entity.type
_entity.pdbx_description
1 polymer ?
#
loop_
_entity_poly.entity_id
_entity_poly.type
_entity_poly.pdbx_seq_one_letter_code
_entity_poly.pdbx_strand_id
1 'polypeptide(L)'
;AEFMARAVKGTRPAPPSGAYYEKFRTAYKARFNTEPEVFCDTVYDAVKLIAQACARARSEDPVKVREALATVGQNYQGASGTITFDQQGDRITGLYEVWRVVKRGNQFAFEQVKLIEAK
;
A
#
# COMPACT_ATOMS: atom_id res chain seq x y z
N ALA A 1 -8.47 -26.66 -7.25
CA ALA A 1 -8.16 -25.34 -7.85
C ALA A 1 -9.06 -24.99 -9.05
N GLU A 2 -9.57 -25.94 -9.83
CA GLU A 2 -10.49 -25.63 -10.95
C GLU A 2 -11.80 -24.94 -10.54
N PHE A 3 -12.36 -25.29 -9.38
CA PHE A 3 -13.48 -24.57 -8.79
C PHE A 3 -13.16 -23.08 -8.56
N MET A 4 -11.95 -22.77 -8.07
CA MET A 4 -11.51 -21.40 -7.82
C MET A 4 -11.50 -20.57 -9.10
N ALA A 5 -11.03 -21.15 -10.21
CA ALA A 5 -11.01 -20.48 -11.51
C ALA A 5 -12.42 -20.16 -12.06
N ARG A 6 -13.46 -20.83 -11.57
CA ARG A 6 -14.85 -20.61 -12.00
C ARG A 6 -15.62 -19.70 -11.05
N ALA A 7 -15.31 -19.73 -9.75
CA ALA A 7 -16.16 -19.15 -8.71
C ALA A 7 -15.48 -18.05 -7.87
N VAL A 8 -14.14 -17.96 -7.85
CA VAL A 8 -13.45 -17.06 -6.93
C VAL A 8 -13.07 -15.74 -7.58
N LYS A 9 -13.61 -14.69 -6.97
CA LYS A 9 -13.18 -13.31 -7.12
C LYS A 9 -12.89 -12.76 -5.73
N GLY A 10 -11.91 -11.87 -5.64
CA GLY A 10 -11.57 -11.22 -4.39
C GLY A 10 -11.18 -9.77 -4.62
N THR A 11 -10.96 -9.08 -3.52
CA THR A 11 -10.38 -7.75 -3.51
C THR A 11 -9.06 -7.78 -2.76
N ARG A 12 -8.13 -6.93 -3.16
CA ARG A 12 -6.92 -6.62 -2.38
C ARG A 12 -6.45 -5.21 -2.73
N PRO A 13 -5.64 -4.56 -1.86
CA PRO A 13 -4.96 -3.34 -2.25
C PRO A 13 -4.12 -3.59 -3.50
N ALA A 14 -4.19 -2.65 -4.43
CA ALA A 14 -3.37 -2.65 -5.63
C ALA A 14 -2.19 -1.70 -5.44
N PRO A 15 -0.99 -2.06 -5.94
CA PRO A 15 0.12 -1.14 -5.93
C PRO A 15 -0.22 0.09 -6.78
N PRO A 16 0.12 1.31 -6.32
CA PRO A 16 -0.08 2.51 -7.12
C PRO A 16 0.91 2.54 -8.29
N SER A 17 0.56 3.29 -9.34
CA SER A 17 1.53 3.68 -10.37
C SER A 17 2.28 4.94 -9.94
N GLY A 18 3.60 5.01 -10.17
CA GLY A 18 4.36 6.25 -10.00
C GLY A 18 5.82 6.05 -9.60
N ALA A 19 6.59 7.14 -9.67
CA ALA A 19 8.04 7.12 -9.42
C ALA A 19 8.41 6.66 -8.00
N TYR A 20 7.60 7.00 -6.99
CA TYR A 20 7.85 6.61 -5.59
C TYR A 20 7.68 5.11 -5.38
N TYR A 21 6.63 4.51 -5.94
CA TYR A 21 6.43 3.07 -5.92
C TYR A 21 7.52 2.34 -6.71
N GLU A 22 7.84 2.78 -7.92
CA GLU A 22 8.88 2.12 -8.73
C GLU A 22 10.26 2.16 -8.06
N LYS A 23 10.58 3.27 -7.38
CA LYS A 23 11.80 3.37 -6.56
C LYS A 23 11.80 2.36 -5.42
N PHE A 24 10.68 2.23 -4.71
CA PHE A 24 10.52 1.23 -3.65
C PHE A 24 10.63 -0.20 -4.20
N ARG A 25 9.87 -0.52 -5.25
CA ARG A 25 9.82 -1.84 -5.90
C ARG A 25 11.20 -2.28 -6.38
N THR A 26 11.93 -1.37 -7.03
CA THR A 26 13.31 -1.64 -7.51
C THR A 26 14.25 -1.93 -6.35
N ALA A 27 14.23 -1.12 -5.29
CA ALA A 27 15.08 -1.33 -4.12
C ALA A 27 14.71 -2.62 -3.37
N TYR A 28 13.42 -2.93 -3.26
CA TYR A 28 12.91 -4.15 -2.65
C TYR A 28 13.41 -5.39 -3.41
N LYS A 29 13.24 -5.40 -4.74
CA LYS A 29 13.69 -6.49 -5.60
C LYS A 29 15.20 -6.69 -5.56
N ALA A 30 15.98 -5.61 -5.54
CA ALA A 30 17.43 -5.69 -5.39
C ALA A 30 17.86 -6.31 -4.05
N ARG A 31 17.10 -6.07 -2.98
CA ARG A 31 17.42 -6.57 -1.63
C ARG A 31 16.94 -8.00 -1.39
N PHE A 32 15.74 -8.35 -1.86
CA PHE A 32 15.05 -9.59 -1.51
C PHE A 32 14.91 -10.56 -2.69
N ASN A 33 15.34 -10.17 -3.89
CA ASN A 33 15.27 -10.97 -5.11
C ASN A 33 13.85 -11.44 -5.47
N THR A 34 12.83 -10.69 -5.05
CA THR A 34 11.41 -10.93 -5.33
C THR A 34 10.65 -9.60 -5.44
N GLU A 35 9.49 -9.61 -6.10
CA GLU A 35 8.62 -8.43 -6.12
C GLU A 35 7.96 -8.21 -4.73
N PRO A 36 7.61 -6.98 -4.36
CA PRO A 36 6.88 -6.71 -3.13
C PRO A 36 5.53 -7.45 -3.09
N GLU A 37 5.21 -8.04 -1.94
CA GLU A 37 3.89 -8.61 -1.69
C GLU A 37 2.88 -7.52 -1.28
N VAL A 38 1.62 -7.93 -1.14
CA VAL A 38 0.54 -7.06 -0.68
C VAL A 38 0.93 -6.46 0.68
N PHE A 39 0.70 -5.15 0.84
CA PHE A 39 1.02 -4.35 2.03
C PHE A 39 2.49 -4.01 2.27
N CYS A 40 3.47 -4.56 1.53
CA CYS A 40 4.88 -4.23 1.73
C CYS A 40 5.16 -2.73 1.57
N ASP A 41 4.56 -2.11 0.57
CA ASP A 41 4.61 -0.66 0.30
C ASP A 41 3.94 0.15 1.42
N THR A 42 2.81 -0.33 1.92
CA THR A 42 2.01 0.32 2.97
C THR A 42 2.76 0.34 4.29
N VAL A 43 3.35 -0.79 4.70
CA VAL A 43 4.14 -0.89 5.93
C VAL A 43 5.41 -0.05 5.83
N TYR A 44 6.03 -0.01 4.64
CA TYR A 44 7.21 0.82 4.39
C TYR A 44 6.92 2.31 4.61
N ASP A 45 5.79 2.81 4.11
CA ASP A 45 5.38 4.19 4.35
C ASP A 45 4.96 4.44 5.80
N ALA A 46 4.27 3.49 6.45
CA ALA A 46 3.85 3.63 7.84
C ALA A 46 5.05 3.84 8.78
N VAL A 47 6.11 3.03 8.62
CA VAL A 47 7.33 3.16 9.43
C VAL A 47 8.02 4.51 9.16
N LYS A 48 8.08 4.94 7.90
CA LYS A 48 8.66 6.24 7.54
C LYS A 48 7.89 7.41 8.14
N LEU A 49 6.57 7.37 8.07
CA LEU A 49 5.70 8.42 8.60
C LEU A 49 5.82 8.54 10.12
N ILE A 50 5.82 7.41 10.84
CA ILE A 50 6.03 7.42 12.30
C ILE A 50 7.42 7.97 12.64
N ALA A 51 8.47 7.56 11.93
CA ALA A 51 9.82 8.09 12.15
C ALA A 51 9.90 9.60 11.90
N GLN A 52 9.28 10.10 10.83
CA GLN A 52 9.19 11.53 10.54
C GLN A 52 8.37 12.29 11.60
N ALA A 53 7.27 11.70 12.07
CA ALA A 53 6.45 12.26 13.13
C ALA A 53 7.24 12.38 14.45
N CYS A 54 7.96 11.33 14.86
CA CYS A 54 8.82 11.37 16.04
C CYS A 54 9.93 12.44 15.90
N ALA A 55 10.59 12.51 14.74
CA ALA A 55 11.61 13.52 14.46
C ALA A 55 11.05 14.95 14.53
N ARG A 56 9.82 15.16 14.03
CA ARG A 56 9.13 16.44 14.09
C ARG A 56 8.69 16.79 15.52
N ALA A 57 8.16 15.82 16.27
CA ALA A 57 7.66 16.00 17.63
C ALA A 57 8.80 16.23 18.64
N ARG A 58 10.01 15.74 18.36
CA ARG A 58 11.16 15.73 19.28
C ARG A 58 10.78 15.16 20.66
N SER A 59 9.91 14.15 20.65
CA SER A 59 9.25 13.61 21.82
C SER A 59 8.76 12.20 21.51
N GLU A 60 8.74 11.35 22.53
CA GLU A 60 8.13 10.02 22.48
C GLU A 60 6.70 10.00 23.03
N ASP A 61 6.23 11.14 23.54
CA ASP A 61 4.84 11.34 23.95
C ASP A 61 3.86 11.00 22.80
N PRO A 62 2.92 10.07 22.99
CA PRO A 62 2.05 9.57 21.93
C PRO A 62 1.09 10.64 21.39
N VAL A 63 0.68 11.61 22.22
CA VAL A 63 -0.19 12.71 21.78
C VAL A 63 0.58 13.63 20.83
N LYS A 64 1.81 14.01 21.21
CA LYS A 64 2.67 14.86 20.36
C LYS A 64 3.05 14.17 19.06
N VAL A 65 3.34 12.87 19.10
CA VAL A 65 3.67 12.09 17.89
C VAL A 65 2.45 11.99 16.98
N ARG A 66 1.24 11.77 17.51
CA ARG A 66 0.00 11.74 16.73
C ARG A 66 -0.27 13.07 16.02
N GLU A 67 -0.10 14.20 16.72
CA GLU A 67 -0.28 15.54 16.13
C GLU A 67 0.76 15.82 15.03
N ALA A 68 2.01 15.42 15.27
CA ALA A 68 3.06 15.50 14.25
C ALA A 68 2.77 14.60 13.04
N LEU A 69 2.25 13.38 13.27
CA LEU A 69 1.85 12.44 12.23
C LEU A 69 0.76 13.01 11.33
N ALA A 70 -0.28 13.60 11.93
CA ALA A 70 -1.36 14.26 11.20
C ALA A 70 -0.83 15.37 10.29
N THR A 71 0.28 16.02 10.66
CA THR A 71 0.94 17.05 9.84
C THR A 71 1.81 16.46 8.73
N VAL A 72 2.71 15.52 9.05
CA VAL A 72 3.65 14.96 8.05
C VAL A 72 2.96 14.03 7.05
N GLY A 73 1.80 13.48 7.43
CA GLY A 73 0.97 12.65 6.58
C GLY A 73 0.08 13.41 5.61
N GLN A 74 0.12 14.74 5.57
CA GLN A 74 -0.65 15.52 4.58
C GLN A 74 0.06 15.52 3.22
N ASN A 75 -0.59 15.01 2.18
CA ASN A 75 -0.06 14.92 0.82
C ASN A 75 1.32 14.22 0.75
N TYR A 76 1.54 13.23 1.62
CA TYR A 76 2.77 12.46 1.68
C TYR A 76 2.92 11.60 0.42
N GLN A 77 4.00 11.80 -0.33
CA GLN A 77 4.30 11.04 -1.54
C GLN A 77 5.07 9.77 -1.19
N GLY A 78 4.33 8.67 -1.02
CA GLY A 78 4.85 7.38 -0.54
C GLY A 78 4.95 6.29 -1.59
N ALA A 79 5.52 5.15 -1.18
CA ALA A 79 5.54 3.92 -1.98
C ALA A 79 4.12 3.38 -2.25
N SER A 80 3.22 3.50 -1.29
CA SER A 80 1.80 3.12 -1.36
C SER A 80 0.90 4.23 -1.94
N GLY A 81 1.51 5.27 -2.53
CA GLY A 81 0.84 6.37 -3.21
C GLY A 81 0.76 7.62 -2.34
N THR A 82 -0.06 8.58 -2.75
CA THR A 82 -0.31 9.78 -1.95
C THR A 82 -1.13 9.41 -0.71
N ILE A 83 -0.59 9.73 0.47
CA ILE A 83 -1.28 9.58 1.75
C ILE A 83 -1.69 10.97 2.22
N THR A 84 -2.95 11.08 2.65
CA THR A 84 -3.52 12.22 3.35
C THR A 84 -4.48 11.66 4.39
N PHE A 85 -4.39 12.15 5.63
CA PHE A 85 -5.27 11.74 6.72
C PHE A 85 -6.43 12.72 6.90
N ASP A 86 -7.62 12.19 7.15
CA ASP A 86 -8.76 12.98 7.61
C ASP A 86 -8.67 13.30 9.12
N GLN A 87 -9.75 13.87 9.66
CA GLN A 87 -9.81 14.24 11.08
C GLN A 87 -9.86 13.03 12.03
N GLN A 88 -10.25 11.84 11.54
CA GLN A 88 -10.27 10.60 12.30
C GLN A 88 -8.91 9.89 12.25
N GLY A 89 -8.03 10.31 11.35
CA GLY A 89 -6.73 9.67 11.10
C GLY A 89 -6.79 8.60 10.01
N ASP A 90 -7.91 8.50 9.30
CA ASP A 90 -8.07 7.55 8.20
C ASP A 90 -7.48 8.12 6.91
N ARG A 91 -6.88 7.24 6.10
CA ARG A 91 -6.36 7.62 4.79
C ARG A 91 -7.54 7.85 3.84
N ILE A 92 -7.62 9.04 3.26
CA ILE A 92 -8.74 9.45 2.38
C ILE A 92 -8.74 8.80 1.00
N THR A 93 -7.69 8.05 0.64
CA THR A 93 -7.62 7.34 -0.64
C THR A 93 -7.16 5.91 -0.45
N GLY A 94 -7.62 5.02 -1.31
CA GLY A 94 -7.08 3.67 -1.42
C GLY A 94 -7.26 3.15 -2.83
N LEU A 95 -6.25 2.47 -3.37
CA LEU A 95 -6.37 1.78 -4.65
C LEU A 95 -6.53 0.29 -4.39
N TYR A 96 -7.63 -0.27 -4.87
CA TYR A 96 -7.95 -1.68 -4.74
C TYR A 96 -8.10 -2.31 -6.12
N GLU A 97 -7.76 -3.58 -6.25
CA GLU A 97 -8.13 -4.37 -7.42
C GLU A 97 -9.18 -5.41 -7.08
N VAL A 98 -10.07 -5.66 -8.03
CA VAL A 98 -10.84 -6.89 -8.08
C VAL A 98 -10.04 -7.88 -8.92
N TRP A 99 -9.75 -9.04 -8.35
CA TRP A 99 -9.03 -10.11 -9.03
C TRP A 99 -9.90 -11.35 -9.14
N ARG A 100 -9.55 -12.22 -10.10
CA ARG A 100 -10.13 -13.56 -10.25
C ARG A 100 -9.02 -14.59 -10.42
N VAL A 101 -9.32 -15.85 -10.13
CA VAL A 101 -8.41 -16.96 -10.48
C VAL A 101 -8.63 -17.34 -11.95
N VAL A 102 -7.54 -17.50 -12.69
CA VAL A 102 -7.56 -18.02 -14.08
C VAL A 102 -6.63 -19.22 -14.21
N LYS A 103 -7.03 -20.20 -15.02
CA LYS A 103 -6.17 -21.33 -15.39
C LYS A 103 -5.34 -20.93 -16.62
N ARG A 104 -4.02 -20.97 -16.50
CA ARG A 104 -3.06 -20.73 -17.59
C ARG A 104 -2.25 -22.00 -17.80
N GLY A 105 -2.62 -22.79 -18.80
CA GLY A 105 -2.07 -24.13 -19.00
C GLY A 105 -2.31 -25.02 -17.78
N ASN A 106 -1.23 -25.50 -17.16
CA ASN A 106 -1.27 -26.36 -15.98
C ASN A 106 -1.15 -25.59 -14.64
N GLN A 107 -1.15 -24.25 -14.68
CA GLN A 107 -1.02 -23.40 -13.49
C GLN A 107 -2.26 -22.53 -13.28
N PHE A 108 -2.44 -22.07 -12.04
CA PHE A 108 -3.46 -21.08 -11.69
C PHE A 108 -2.77 -19.78 -11.34
N ALA A 109 -3.30 -18.67 -11.84
CA ALA A 109 -2.80 -17.33 -11.58
C ALA A 109 -3.94 -16.40 -11.17
N PHE A 110 -3.59 -15.33 -10.47
CA PHE A 110 -4.50 -14.22 -10.24
C PHE A 110 -4.47 -13.27 -11.44
N GLU A 111 -5.63 -12.87 -11.90
CA GLU A 111 -5.80 -11.88 -12.96
C GLU A 111 -6.59 -10.69 -12.44
N GLN A 112 -6.03 -9.50 -12.63
CA GLN A 112 -6.72 -8.25 -12.34
C GLN A 112 -7.88 -8.09 -13.31
N VAL A 113 -9.08 -7.91 -12.76
CA VAL A 113 -10.32 -7.66 -13.53
C VAL A 113 -10.55 -6.16 -13.68
N LYS A 114 -10.36 -5.40 -12.59
CA LYS A 114 -10.49 -3.93 -12.59
C LYS A 114 -9.81 -3.31 -11.38
N LEU A 115 -9.48 -2.03 -11.49
CA LEU A 115 -9.09 -1.16 -10.40
C LEU A 115 -10.29 -0.38 -9.84
N ILE A 116 -10.26 -0.11 -8.55
CA ILE A 116 -11.25 0.67 -7.80
C ILE A 116 -10.48 1.67 -6.95
N GLU A 117 -10.73 2.96 -7.17
CA GLU A 117 -10.30 4.01 -6.26
C GLU A 117 -11.36 4.20 -5.18
N ALA A 118 -10.98 3.94 -3.93
CA ALA A 118 -11.72 4.35 -2.74
C ALA A 118 -11.36 5.81 -2.44
N LYS A 119 -12.38 6.63 -2.21
CA LYS A 119 -12.32 8.04 -1.84
C LYS A 119 -13.05 8.26 -0.53
#